data_AF-A0A6B3CWI3-F1
#
_entry.id   AF-A0A6B3CWI3-F1
#
_cell.length_a   1.000
_cell.length_b   1.000
_cell.length_c   1.000
_cell.angle_alpha   90.00
_cell.angle_beta   90.00
_cell.angle_gamma   90.00
#
_symmetry.space_group_name_H-M   'P 1'
#
loop_
_entity.id
_entity.type
_entity.pdbx_description
1 polymer ?
#
loop_
_entity_poly.entity_id
_entity_poly.type
_entity_poly.pdbx_seq_one_letter_code
_entity_poly.pdbx_strand_id
1 'polypeptide(L)' 'EAEATHRAVRLAQVAGAPLYVVHVSATEAVAELTRARDEGLPVFGETCPQYLFLSTDNLAEPGFEGA' A
#
# COMPACT_ATOMS: atom_id res chain seq x y z
N GLU A 1 -1.06 -7.44 -2.70
CA GLU A 1 -0.39 -6.11 -2.61
C GLU A 1 1.00 -6.21 -1.98
N ALA A 2 1.13 -6.74 -0.76
CA ALA A 2 2.40 -6.79 -0.02
C ALA A 2 3.61 -7.34 -0.80
N GLU A 3 3.44 -8.44 -1.53
CA GLU A 3 4.53 -9.00 -2.38
C GLU A 3 5.03 -7.99 -3.43
N ALA A 4 4.11 -7.29 -4.09
CA ALA A 4 4.46 -6.32 -5.12
C ALA A 4 5.16 -5.10 -4.49
N THR A 5 4.67 -4.63 -3.33
CA THR A 5 5.32 -3.57 -2.55
C THR A 5 6.74 -3.98 -2.15
N HIS A 6 6.92 -5.20 -1.63
CA HIS A 6 8.24 -5.73 -1.28
C HIS A 6 9.18 -5.74 -2.50
N ARG A 7 8.73 -6.30 -3.62
CA ARG A 7 9.53 -6.36 -4.84
C ARG A 7 9.89 -4.97 -5.35
N ALA A 8 8.96 -4.03 -5.35
CA ALA A 8 9.21 -2.65 -5.76
C ALA A 8 10.25 -1.97 -4.86
N VAL A 9 10.16 -2.15 -3.53
CA VAL A 9 11.17 -1.64 -2.58
C VAL A 9 12.55 -2.20 -2.90
N ARG A 10 12.67 -3.52 -3.15
CA ARG A 10 13.96 -4.13 -3.50
C ARG A 10 14.52 -3.61 -4.82
N LEU A 11 13.69 -3.43 -5.83
CA LEU A 11 14.11 -2.86 -7.10
C LEU A 11 14.58 -1.40 -6.94
N ALA A 12 13.85 -0.59 -6.18
CA ALA A 12 14.23 0.79 -5.89
C ALA A 12 15.55 0.88 -5.11
N GLN A 13 15.75 -0.02 -4.16
CA GLN A 13 17.00 -0.15 -3.41
C GLN A 13 18.18 -0.48 -4.34
N VAL A 14 18.03 -1.46 -5.24
CA VAL A 14 19.07 -1.81 -6.22
C VAL A 14 19.33 -0.67 -7.20
N ALA A 15 18.28 0.04 -7.62
CA ALA A 15 18.39 1.17 -8.54
C ALA A 15 18.95 2.44 -7.87
N GLY A 16 19.03 2.50 -6.53
CA GLY A 16 19.42 3.69 -5.79
C GLY A 16 18.42 4.86 -5.96
N ALA A 17 17.15 4.56 -6.18
CA ALA A 17 16.10 5.55 -6.47
C ALA A 17 15.03 5.59 -5.37
N PRO A 18 14.42 6.77 -5.10
CA PRO A 18 13.23 6.84 -4.25
C PRO A 18 12.04 6.07 -4.83
N LEU A 19 11.18 5.56 -3.95
CA LEU A 19 9.95 4.86 -4.33
C LEU A 19 8.73 5.51 -3.69
N TYR A 20 7.67 5.66 -4.47
CA TYR A 20 6.37 6.12 -3.99
C TYR A 20 5.30 5.10 -4.42
N VAL A 21 4.66 4.44 -3.45
CA VAL A 21 3.63 3.43 -3.70
C VAL A 21 2.25 4.06 -3.50
N VAL A 22 1.48 4.14 -4.59
CA VAL A 22 0.14 4.72 -4.57
C VAL A 22 -0.91 3.70 -4.13
N HIS A 23 -2.04 4.21 -3.63
CA HIS A 23 -3.25 3.44 -3.36
C HIS A 23 -3.02 2.23 -2.43
N VAL A 24 -2.19 2.39 -1.41
CA VAL A 24 -1.89 1.32 -0.45
C VAL A 24 -3.17 0.97 0.31
N SER A 25 -3.58 -0.30 0.24
CA SER A 25 -4.87 -0.77 0.77
C SER A 25 -4.73 -1.90 1.79
N ALA A 26 -3.59 -2.58 1.81
CA ALA A 26 -3.34 -3.72 2.69
C ALA A 26 -2.40 -3.38 3.86
N THR A 27 -2.72 -3.85 5.07
CA THR A 27 -1.87 -3.68 6.25
C THR A 27 -0.46 -4.25 6.05
N GLU A 28 -0.34 -5.38 5.37
CA GLU A 28 0.94 -6.01 5.07
C GLU A 28 1.79 -5.17 4.11
N ALA A 29 1.17 -4.42 3.18
CA ALA A 29 1.88 -3.49 2.31
C ALA A 29 2.39 -2.27 3.08
N VAL A 30 1.61 -1.73 4.03
CA VAL A 30 2.05 -0.67 4.95
C VAL A 30 3.22 -1.15 5.83
N ALA A 31 3.19 -2.41 6.29
CA ALA A 31 4.26 -2.99 7.09
C ALA A 31 5.58 -3.09 6.29
N GLU A 32 5.51 -3.48 5.01
CA GLU A 32 6.68 -3.49 4.12
C GLU A 32 7.27 -2.09 3.92
N LEU A 33 6.42 -1.07 3.69
CA LEU A 33 6.87 0.33 3.58
C LEU A 33 7.46 0.86 4.88
N THR A 34 6.83 0.57 6.01
CA THR A 34 7.31 0.99 7.34
C THR A 34 8.69 0.40 7.62
N ARG A 35 8.86 -0.92 7.43
CA ARG A 35 10.16 -1.58 7.64
C ARG A 35 11.26 -0.97 6.77
N ALA A 36 10.99 -0.76 5.49
CA ALA A 36 11.95 -0.17 4.56
C ALA A 36 12.31 1.29 4.90
N ARG A 37 11.33 2.08 5.36
CA ARG A 37 11.58 3.44 5.88
C ARG A 37 12.43 3.43 7.14
N ASP A 38 12.17 2.49 8.06
CA ASP A 38 12.96 2.33 9.29
C ASP A 38 14.39 1.88 9.00
N GLU A 39 14.62 1.16 7.90
CA GLU A 39 15.96 0.85 7.35
C GLU A 39 16.63 2.07 6.66
N GLY A 40 15.97 3.24 6.63
CA GLY A 40 16.50 4.47 6.06
C GLY A 40 16.32 4.61 4.54
N LEU A 41 15.57 3.72 3.89
CA LEU A 41 15.31 3.83 2.46
C LEU A 41 14.31 4.98 2.18
N PRO A 42 14.50 5.75 1.09
CA PRO A 42 13.60 6.83 0.68
C PRO A 42 12.33 6.26 0.01
N VAL A 43 11.53 5.52 0.78
CA VAL A 43 10.27 4.94 0.31
C VAL A 43 9.08 5.59 1.00
N PHE A 44 8.01 5.77 0.26
CA PHE A 44 6.80 6.45 0.70
C PHE A 44 5.57 5.70 0.20
N GLY A 45 4.43 5.93 0.86
CA GLY A 45 3.15 5.44 0.36
C GLY A 45 2.05 6.46 0.62
N GLU A 46 1.02 6.40 -0.22
CA GLU A 46 -0.25 7.04 0.03
C GLU A 46 -1.36 6.00 0.06
N THR A 47 -2.47 6.36 0.69
CA THR A 47 -3.72 5.64 0.59
C THR A 47 -4.80 6.61 0.14
N CYS A 48 -5.92 6.06 -0.30
CA CYS A 48 -7.09 6.84 -0.64
C CYS A 48 -8.10 6.80 0.51
N PRO A 49 -8.97 7.83 0.66
CA PRO A 49 -9.95 7.86 1.74
C PRO A 49 -10.82 6.60 1.83
N GLN A 50 -11.18 5.98 0.70
CA GLN A 50 -11.99 4.76 0.70
C GLN A 50 -11.37 3.62 1.51
N TYR A 51 -10.05 3.46 1.52
CA TYR A 51 -9.40 2.39 2.29
C TYR A 51 -9.31 2.69 3.79
N LEU A 52 -9.70 3.90 4.22
CA LEU A 52 -9.80 4.29 5.63
C LEU A 52 -11.23 4.22 6.16
N PHE A 53 -12.22 4.43 5.30
CA PHE A 53 -13.64 4.54 5.70
C PHE A 53 -14.51 3.38 5.25
N LEU A 54 -14.08 2.62 4.23
CA LEU A 54 -14.81 1.50 3.67
C LEU A 54 -14.00 0.21 3.84
N SER A 55 -14.71 -0.90 3.92
CA SER A 55 -14.14 -2.25 3.93
C SER A 55 -14.76 -3.08 2.81
N THR A 56 -14.29 -4.32 2.67
CA THR A 56 -14.91 -5.29 1.77
C THR A 56 -16.35 -5.65 2.18
N ASP A 57 -16.76 -5.37 3.42
CA ASP A 57 -18.13 -5.62 3.88
C ASP A 57 -19.14 -4.70 3.18
N ASN A 58 -18.71 -3.49 2.80
CA ASN A 58 -19.55 -2.56 2.04
C ASN A 58 -19.98 -3.15 0.69
N LEU A 59 -19.18 -4.05 0.09
CA LEU A 59 -19.54 -4.72 -1.16
C LEU A 59 -20.78 -5.62 -1.03
N ALA A 60 -21.16 -6.01 0.19
CA ALA A 60 -22.33 -6.82 0.47
C ALA A 60 -23.63 -6.02 0.64
N GLU A 61 -23.58 -4.69 0.48
CA GLU A 61 -24.76 -3.84 0.63
C GLU A 61 -25.86 -4.19 -0.40
N PRO A 62 -27.15 -4.18 0.00
CA PRO A 62 -28.25 -4.51 -0.89
C PRO A 62 -28.28 -3.60 -2.11
N GLY A 63 -28.85 -4.09 -3.22
CA GLY A 63 -29.07 -3.24 -4.39
C GLY A 63 -27.80 -2.76 -5.10
N PHE A 64 -26.62 -3.32 -4.76
CA PHE A 64 -25.33 -2.93 -5.35
C PHE A 64 -24.83 -1.54 -4.93
N GLU A 65 -25.33 -1.02 -3.80
CA GLU A 65 -24.98 0.34 -3.31
C GLU A 65 -23.50 0.49 -2.89
N GLY A 66 -22.81 -0.63 -2.61
CA GLY A 66 -21.39 -0.62 -2.24
C GLY A 66 -20.39 -0.69 -3.41
N ALA A 67 -20.86 -0.67 -4.66
CA ALA A 67 -20.05 -0.90 -5.86
C ALA A 67 -19.93 0.30 -6.80
#